data_AF-A0A942DPR5-F1
#
_entry.id   AF-A0A942DPR5-F1
#
_cell.length_a   1.000
_cell.length_b   1.000
_cell.length_c   1.000
_cell.angle_alpha   90.00
_cell.angle_beta   90.00
_cell.angle_gamma   90.00
#
_symmetry.space_group_name_H-M   'P 1'
#
loop_
_entity.id
_entity.type
_entity.pdbx_description
1 polymer ?
#
loop_
_entity_poly.entity_id
_entity_poly.type
_entity_poly.pdbx_seq_one_letter_code
_entity_poly.pdbx_strand_id
1 'polypeptide(L)'
;MGKLTLVALTGMLVLLFQNCSKTGFSIDDVTGTGGMSASAASTDNALGNDVVLRLEPALAIRGMGCVQCHANVDSSIVTDFGYKGDGKGRDYFFSLPAQTVGSVTTTWNSGGIYGDHGNNFNTMTIPADKSVFVPKAVAPAAVTTATAAKTLAEYIRGQFAKSTDAGTKAANVYEKSSIYIGAPTETDLANAFGGFAANERQKYFRDPVGSPLAGLQDRGNFFQNNSVVTCDGDLLLRGPLLLQNLQLNTSTGCRIHVIGSVFIYGPISFTNANANRNIQITSTKAIAMGLGNVKPGATFCEPNSNWAVYPTDPSWAKASSMISRFTDIWTDPSFMLRQSGDPKAFGNSVLAEAAIIEAAVGTLYDAACRGEGRNVSFERIVLNAPVVHSRYQGNVSGTIIAEFAVMALGDFKFKFDPVFLHEPLFPRLSKKIYLDVVD
;
A
#
# COMPACT_ATOMS: atom_id res chain seq x y z
N MET A 1 -67.66 21.27 2.65
CA MET A 1 -68.13 20.43 3.79
C MET A 1 -68.39 19.04 3.23
N GLY A 2 -67.82 17.92 3.72
CA GLY A 2 -66.74 17.73 4.68
C GLY A 2 -66.42 16.23 4.82
N LYS A 3 -65.20 15.90 5.28
CA LYS A 3 -64.73 14.57 5.75
C LYS A 3 -64.93 13.37 4.82
N LEU A 4 -63.82 12.90 4.22
CA LEU A 4 -63.62 11.47 3.99
C LEU A 4 -62.44 11.02 4.87
N THR A 5 -62.66 10.03 5.74
CA THR A 5 -61.60 9.46 6.59
C THR A 5 -61.93 8.02 6.89
N LEU A 6 -61.25 7.09 6.21
CA LEU A 6 -61.02 5.74 6.72
C LEU A 6 -59.79 5.15 6.01
N VAL A 7 -58.63 5.22 6.67
CA VAL A 7 -57.46 4.40 6.33
C VAL A 7 -57.31 3.38 7.45
N ALA A 8 -57.63 2.13 7.15
CA ALA A 8 -57.31 1.01 8.03
C ALA A 8 -55.86 0.60 7.75
N LEU A 9 -54.98 0.74 8.75
CA LEU A 9 -53.62 0.20 8.71
C LEU A 9 -53.45 -0.80 9.85
N THR A 10 -53.66 -2.08 9.54
CA THR A 10 -53.54 -3.20 10.49
C THR A 10 -52.23 -3.96 10.28
N GLY A 11 -51.56 -4.28 11.38
CA GLY A 11 -50.88 -5.58 11.51
C GLY A 11 -49.50 -5.72 10.86
N MET A 12 -48.49 -5.14 11.51
CA MET A 12 -47.33 -5.87 12.05
C MET A 12 -47.09 -7.30 11.50
N LEU A 13 -46.00 -7.50 10.75
CA LEU A 13 -45.39 -8.83 10.56
C LEU A 13 -43.92 -8.79 10.99
N VAL A 14 -43.64 -9.30 12.19
CA VAL A 14 -42.28 -9.56 12.67
C VAL A 14 -41.83 -10.90 12.09
N LEU A 15 -40.82 -10.89 11.23
CA LEU A 15 -40.16 -12.11 10.79
C LEU A 15 -38.90 -12.37 11.63
N LEU A 16 -38.99 -13.41 12.43
CA LEU A 16 -37.89 -14.03 13.15
C LEU A 16 -36.90 -14.64 12.14
N PHE A 17 -35.62 -14.30 12.25
CA PHE A 17 -34.56 -15.17 11.73
C PHE A 17 -33.78 -15.76 12.90
N GLN A 18 -33.81 -17.09 12.99
CA GLN A 18 -33.18 -17.86 14.06
C GLN A 18 -31.69 -18.10 13.77
N ASN A 19 -30.88 -18.06 14.83
CA ASN A 19 -29.48 -18.47 14.82
C ASN A 19 -29.35 -19.96 14.43
N CYS A 20 -28.58 -20.27 13.39
CA CYS A 20 -28.16 -21.63 13.05
C CYS A 20 -26.78 -21.68 12.38
N SER A 21 -25.70 -21.66 13.16
CA SER A 21 -24.39 -22.22 12.75
C SER A 21 -23.55 -22.66 13.95
N LYS A 22 -23.88 -23.83 14.52
CA LYS A 22 -22.89 -24.62 15.27
C LYS A 22 -21.92 -25.27 14.27
N THR A 23 -20.93 -24.54 13.80
CA THR A 23 -19.80 -25.10 13.06
C THR A 23 -18.67 -25.36 14.06
N GLY A 24 -18.50 -26.64 14.45
CA GLY A 24 -17.27 -27.06 15.11
C GLY A 24 -16.11 -27.00 14.12
N PHE A 25 -14.97 -26.47 14.56
CA PHE A 25 -13.75 -26.53 13.76
C PHE A 25 -13.22 -27.97 13.76
N SER A 26 -13.18 -28.61 12.59
CA SER A 26 -12.33 -29.78 12.41
C SER A 26 -10.90 -29.29 12.22
N ILE A 27 -10.02 -29.61 13.16
CA ILE A 27 -8.58 -29.64 12.89
C ILE A 27 -8.35 -31.00 12.23
N ASP A 28 -8.34 -31.01 10.89
CA ASP A 28 -7.91 -32.18 10.14
C ASP A 28 -6.39 -32.29 10.28
N ASP A 29 -5.97 -33.02 11.31
CA ASP A 29 -4.58 -33.39 11.53
C ASP A 29 -4.20 -34.41 10.45
N VAL A 30 -3.64 -33.93 9.33
CA VAL A 30 -3.26 -34.77 8.19
C VAL A 30 -1.98 -35.56 8.53
N THR A 31 -2.11 -36.57 9.37
CA THR A 31 -1.16 -37.70 9.44
C THR A 31 -1.40 -38.65 8.27
N GLY A 32 -1.36 -38.12 7.05
CA GLY A 32 -1.52 -38.87 5.81
C GLY A 32 -0.18 -39.04 5.11
N THR A 33 0.41 -40.23 5.21
CA THR A 33 1.61 -40.64 4.44
C THR A 33 1.31 -40.91 2.96
N GLY A 34 0.41 -40.12 2.37
CA GLY A 34 0.17 -40.07 0.94
C GLY A 34 1.17 -39.12 0.30
N GLY A 35 2.08 -39.66 -0.51
CA GLY A 35 3.09 -38.89 -1.22
C GLY A 35 2.47 -37.94 -2.24
N MET A 36 2.05 -36.75 -1.79
CA MET A 36 1.90 -35.60 -2.68
C MET A 36 3.28 -35.24 -3.20
N SER A 37 3.56 -35.73 -4.41
CA SER A 37 4.63 -35.23 -5.26
C SER A 37 4.70 -33.72 -5.12
N ALA A 38 5.88 -33.19 -4.80
CA ALA A 38 6.15 -31.77 -4.84
C ALA A 38 5.96 -31.32 -6.30
N SER A 39 4.76 -30.85 -6.63
CA SER A 39 4.45 -30.29 -7.94
C SER A 39 5.44 -29.16 -8.16
N ALA A 40 6.36 -29.38 -9.10
CA ALA A 40 7.61 -28.65 -9.16
C ALA A 40 7.37 -27.13 -9.04
N ALA A 41 7.94 -26.54 -7.98
CA ALA A 41 8.19 -25.10 -7.98
C ALA A 41 9.03 -24.85 -9.24
N SER A 42 8.42 -24.20 -10.23
CA SER A 42 8.95 -24.16 -11.59
C SER A 42 10.35 -23.58 -11.57
N THR A 43 11.34 -24.30 -12.08
CA THR A 43 12.75 -23.90 -12.06
C THR A 43 13.05 -22.65 -12.90
N ASP A 44 12.09 -22.15 -13.67
CA ASP A 44 12.13 -20.85 -14.37
C ASP A 44 11.61 -19.67 -13.53
N ASN A 45 11.04 -19.91 -12.35
CA ASN A 45 10.80 -18.86 -11.36
C ASN A 45 12.03 -18.74 -10.46
N ALA A 46 12.99 -17.92 -10.89
CA ALA A 46 13.79 -17.19 -9.91
C ALA A 46 12.80 -16.45 -9.00
N LEU A 47 12.70 -16.91 -7.75
CA LEU A 47 11.90 -16.28 -6.69
C LEU A 47 12.19 -14.77 -6.74
N GLY A 48 11.16 -13.91 -6.66
CA GLY A 48 11.22 -12.48 -7.04
C GLY A 48 12.23 -11.60 -6.30
N ASN A 49 13.01 -12.20 -5.41
CA ASN A 49 14.25 -11.71 -4.85
C ASN A 49 15.29 -11.25 -5.89
N ASP A 50 15.30 -11.70 -7.15
CA ASP A 50 16.37 -11.31 -8.10
C ASP A 50 16.48 -9.78 -8.31
N VAL A 51 15.36 -9.06 -8.27
CA VAL A 51 15.33 -7.60 -8.30
C VAL A 51 15.80 -7.02 -6.96
N VAL A 52 15.34 -7.57 -5.84
CA VAL A 52 15.59 -7.00 -4.51
C VAL A 52 17.01 -7.28 -3.99
N LEU A 53 17.54 -8.49 -4.22
CA LEU A 53 18.94 -8.87 -3.98
C LEU A 53 19.95 -7.99 -4.74
N ARG A 54 19.55 -7.49 -5.91
CA ARG A 54 20.43 -6.81 -6.86
C ARG A 54 20.36 -5.30 -6.79
N LEU A 55 19.20 -4.75 -6.45
CA LEU A 55 18.94 -3.32 -6.43
C LEU A 55 18.78 -2.77 -5.01
N GLU A 56 18.50 -3.62 -4.00
CA GLU A 56 18.24 -3.25 -2.61
C GLU A 56 17.29 -2.03 -2.44
N PRO A 57 16.07 -2.06 -3.03
CA PRO A 57 15.20 -0.88 -3.06
C PRO A 57 14.35 -0.75 -1.79
N ALA A 58 14.36 0.44 -1.19
CA ALA A 58 13.40 0.79 -0.14
C ALA A 58 12.07 1.25 -0.74
N LEU A 59 12.11 1.82 -1.95
CA LEU A 59 10.94 2.30 -2.68
C LEU A 59 10.96 1.75 -4.10
N ALA A 60 9.91 1.03 -4.48
CA ALA A 60 9.59 0.65 -5.84
C ALA A 60 8.22 1.26 -6.19
N ILE A 61 8.20 2.53 -6.59
CA ILE A 61 6.94 3.29 -6.73
C ILE A 61 6.78 3.94 -8.10
N ARG A 62 5.59 3.84 -8.70
CA ARG A 62 5.29 4.52 -9.97
C ARG A 62 5.11 6.01 -9.75
N GLY A 63 4.18 6.34 -8.84
CA GLY A 63 3.82 7.69 -8.47
C GLY A 63 4.74 8.29 -7.42
N MET A 64 5.84 8.91 -7.87
CA MET A 64 6.85 9.49 -6.98
C MET A 64 6.34 10.68 -6.13
N GLY A 65 5.25 11.38 -6.53
CA GLY A 65 4.43 12.24 -5.67
C GLY A 65 5.17 13.03 -4.56
N CYS A 66 4.75 12.86 -3.30
CA CYS A 66 5.38 13.51 -2.14
C CYS A 66 6.80 13.01 -1.85
N VAL A 67 7.20 11.83 -2.35
CA VAL A 67 8.56 11.29 -2.17
C VAL A 67 9.59 12.17 -2.89
N GLN A 68 9.24 12.79 -4.02
CA GLN A 68 10.10 13.75 -4.73
C GLN A 68 10.50 14.96 -3.88
N CYS A 69 9.68 15.34 -2.89
CA CYS A 69 9.86 16.57 -2.11
C CYS A 69 10.23 16.32 -0.64
N HIS A 70 9.86 15.18 -0.06
CA HIS A 70 9.91 14.96 1.39
C HIS A 70 10.59 13.66 1.84
N ALA A 71 11.08 12.83 0.91
CA ALA A 71 11.74 11.58 1.28
C ALA A 71 13.24 11.74 1.52
N ASN A 72 13.70 11.04 2.54
CA ASN A 72 15.10 10.76 2.82
C ASN A 72 15.31 9.26 2.55
N VAL A 73 16.03 8.90 1.49
CA VAL A 73 16.11 7.52 1.01
C VAL A 73 17.56 7.03 1.07
N ASP A 74 17.90 6.33 2.14
CA ASP A 74 19.20 5.67 2.35
C ASP A 74 19.21 4.27 1.70
N SER A 75 18.87 4.22 0.42
CA SER A 75 18.66 3.01 -0.36
C SER A 75 18.38 3.37 -1.83
N SER A 76 18.34 2.37 -2.72
CA SER A 76 17.92 2.57 -4.10
C SER A 76 16.42 2.83 -4.22
N ILE A 77 16.05 3.43 -5.36
CA ILE A 77 14.67 3.65 -5.79
C ILE A 77 14.45 3.00 -7.15
N VAL A 78 13.34 2.30 -7.31
CA VAL A 78 12.86 1.80 -8.60
C VAL A 78 11.60 2.58 -8.97
N THR A 79 11.54 3.18 -10.15
CA THR A 79 10.36 3.96 -10.55
C THR A 79 10.19 4.04 -12.06
N ASP A 80 8.94 3.95 -12.53
CA ASP A 80 8.57 4.25 -13.91
C ASP A 80 8.03 5.70 -14.08
N PHE A 81 7.93 6.50 -13.01
CA PHE A 81 7.27 7.82 -13.00
C PHE A 81 5.82 7.82 -13.51
N GLY A 82 5.16 6.66 -13.61
CA GLY A 82 3.88 6.50 -14.31
C GLY A 82 3.98 6.52 -15.83
N TYR A 83 5.19 6.55 -16.40
CA TYR A 83 5.43 6.52 -17.84
C TYR A 83 5.02 5.18 -18.44
N LYS A 84 4.57 5.21 -19.70
CA LYS A 84 4.15 4.02 -20.44
C LYS A 84 4.93 3.85 -21.75
N GLY A 85 6.05 3.14 -21.67
CA GLY A 85 6.95 2.91 -22.81
C GLY A 85 6.46 1.93 -23.88
N ASP A 86 5.24 1.37 -23.78
CA ASP A 86 4.73 0.30 -24.66
C ASP A 86 3.70 0.76 -25.72
N GLY A 87 3.24 2.01 -25.65
CA GLY A 87 2.23 2.58 -26.56
C GLY A 87 0.82 1.96 -26.48
N LYS A 88 0.53 1.08 -25.50
CA LYS A 88 -0.73 0.31 -25.43
C LYS A 88 -1.64 0.74 -24.27
N GLY A 89 -2.12 1.98 -24.32
CA GLY A 89 -3.12 2.54 -23.38
C GLY A 89 -2.70 3.90 -22.83
N ARG A 90 -3.42 4.41 -21.82
CA ARG A 90 -3.17 5.75 -21.25
C ARG A 90 -1.81 5.82 -20.53
N ASP A 91 -1.07 6.90 -20.76
CA ASP A 91 -0.03 7.37 -19.84
C ASP A 91 -0.68 7.72 -18.49
N TYR A 92 0.02 7.47 -17.38
CA TYR A 92 -0.59 7.55 -16.06
C TYR A 92 -0.26 8.83 -15.28
N PHE A 93 1.00 9.27 -15.27
CA PHE A 93 1.42 10.48 -14.55
C PHE A 93 2.40 11.31 -15.39
N PHE A 94 3.60 10.81 -15.65
CA PHE A 94 4.53 11.43 -16.60
C PHE A 94 3.92 11.48 -18.01
N SER A 95 4.10 12.60 -18.71
CA SER A 95 3.48 12.98 -20.01
C SER A 95 2.11 13.65 -19.95
N LEU A 96 1.29 13.44 -18.91
CA LEU A 96 -0.09 13.93 -18.94
C LEU A 96 -0.14 15.45 -19.16
N PRO A 97 -0.95 15.94 -20.13
CA PRO A 97 -1.15 17.37 -20.32
C PRO A 97 -1.75 17.96 -19.05
N ALA A 98 -1.50 19.25 -18.80
CA ALA A 98 -2.01 19.91 -17.61
C ALA A 98 -3.54 19.79 -17.55
N GLN A 99 -4.07 19.13 -16.53
CA GLN A 99 -5.52 18.91 -16.40
C GLN A 99 -6.09 19.92 -15.41
N THR A 100 -7.12 20.65 -15.84
CA THR A 100 -7.92 21.45 -14.90
C THR A 100 -8.99 20.56 -14.30
N VAL A 101 -8.82 20.20 -13.04
CA VAL A 101 -9.80 19.44 -12.26
C VAL A 101 -10.40 20.42 -11.26
N GLY A 102 -11.68 20.76 -11.44
CA GLY A 102 -12.33 21.82 -10.67
C GLY A 102 -11.67 23.18 -10.90
N SER A 103 -11.22 23.85 -9.84
CA SER A 103 -10.50 25.13 -9.89
C SER A 103 -8.96 24.98 -9.96
N VAL A 104 -8.44 23.76 -10.08
CA VAL A 104 -7.00 23.47 -10.00
C VAL A 104 -6.48 23.00 -11.35
N THR A 105 -5.57 23.77 -11.97
CA THR A 105 -4.79 23.29 -13.11
C THR A 105 -3.56 22.55 -12.60
N THR A 106 -3.59 21.22 -12.73
CA THR A 106 -2.54 20.31 -12.25
C THR A 106 -1.52 20.03 -13.36
N THR A 107 -0.25 20.39 -13.15
CA THR A 107 0.84 20.20 -14.13
C THR A 107 1.56 18.86 -13.92
N TRP A 108 0.92 17.77 -14.36
CA TRP A 108 1.46 16.39 -14.32
C TRP A 108 2.72 16.16 -15.15
N ASN A 109 3.10 17.13 -16.00
CA ASN A 109 4.21 17.05 -16.94
C ASN A 109 5.58 16.74 -16.29
N SER A 110 5.72 16.85 -14.97
CA SER A 110 6.93 16.54 -14.22
C SER A 110 6.94 15.16 -13.54
N GLY A 111 5.83 14.42 -13.58
CA GLY A 111 5.62 13.20 -12.80
C GLY A 111 5.37 13.45 -11.30
N GLY A 112 5.28 14.73 -10.89
CA GLY A 112 4.69 15.10 -9.61
C GLY A 112 3.18 14.87 -9.67
N ILE A 113 2.69 13.90 -8.88
CA ILE A 113 1.25 13.60 -8.78
C ILE A 113 0.49 14.69 -8.01
N TYR A 114 1.20 15.44 -7.20
CA TYR A 114 0.66 16.53 -6.41
C TYR A 114 0.91 17.84 -7.17
N GLY A 115 -0.10 18.25 -7.95
CA GLY A 115 -0.07 19.45 -8.79
C GLY A 115 -0.17 20.77 -8.00
N ASP A 116 -0.13 20.72 -6.67
CA ASP A 116 -0.13 21.85 -5.72
C ASP A 116 1.29 22.38 -5.43
N HIS A 117 2.32 21.54 -5.53
CA HIS A 117 3.69 21.87 -5.06
C HIS A 117 4.77 21.84 -6.14
N GLY A 118 4.43 21.44 -7.36
CA GLY A 118 5.33 21.52 -8.52
C GLY A 118 6.52 20.57 -8.45
N ASN A 119 7.46 20.75 -9.37
CA ASN A 119 8.60 19.87 -9.59
C ASN A 119 9.78 20.24 -8.69
N ASN A 120 9.83 19.74 -7.46
CA ASN A 120 10.84 20.14 -6.48
C ASN A 120 11.61 18.96 -5.85
N PHE A 121 12.65 18.49 -6.53
CA PHE A 121 13.62 17.52 -6.03
C PHE A 121 14.64 18.09 -5.03
N ASN A 122 14.58 19.38 -4.69
CA ASN A 122 15.65 20.03 -3.94
C ASN A 122 15.70 19.64 -2.46
N THR A 123 14.58 19.14 -1.93
CA THR A 123 14.42 18.75 -0.52
C THR A 123 14.37 17.24 -0.29
N MET A 124 14.49 16.44 -1.36
CA MET A 124 14.72 15.01 -1.28
C MET A 124 16.21 14.71 -1.08
N THR A 125 16.54 13.80 -0.16
CA THR A 125 17.92 13.37 0.11
C THR A 125 18.12 11.90 -0.25
N ILE A 126 19.11 11.62 -1.10
CA ILE A 126 19.54 10.29 -1.51
C ILE A 126 21.08 10.26 -1.38
N PRO A 127 21.71 9.36 -0.62
CA PRO A 127 23.17 9.32 -0.54
C PRO A 127 23.82 9.01 -1.91
N ALA A 128 25.03 9.54 -2.13
CA ALA A 128 25.71 9.49 -3.44
C ALA A 128 26.04 8.07 -3.93
N ASP A 129 26.16 7.10 -3.03
CA ASP A 129 26.37 5.68 -3.34
C ASP A 129 25.07 4.94 -3.71
N LYS A 130 23.90 5.57 -3.56
CA LYS A 130 22.60 4.98 -3.92
C LYS A 130 22.20 5.31 -5.37
N SER A 131 21.19 4.59 -5.83
CA SER A 131 20.82 4.50 -7.24
C SER A 131 19.33 4.65 -7.48
N VAL A 132 18.96 5.35 -8.54
CA VAL A 132 17.59 5.38 -9.07
C VAL A 132 17.53 4.62 -10.38
N PHE A 133 16.67 3.61 -10.43
CA PHE A 133 16.46 2.74 -11.57
C PHE A 133 15.16 3.12 -12.30
N VAL A 134 15.29 3.46 -13.59
CA VAL A 134 14.17 3.89 -14.45
C VAL A 134 14.14 3.12 -15.77
N PRO A 135 12.97 2.96 -16.42
CA PRO A 135 12.91 2.34 -17.73
C PRO A 135 13.60 3.20 -18.80
N LYS A 136 14.16 2.55 -19.82
CA LYS A 136 14.58 3.18 -21.08
C LYS A 136 13.34 3.79 -21.74
N ALA A 137 13.23 5.11 -21.67
CA ALA A 137 12.00 5.84 -21.93
C ALA A 137 12.30 7.18 -22.60
N VAL A 138 11.62 7.48 -23.71
CA VAL A 138 11.72 8.80 -24.38
C VAL A 138 10.96 9.83 -23.57
N ALA A 139 11.58 10.97 -23.30
CA ALA A 139 10.93 12.08 -22.61
C ALA A 139 9.75 12.61 -23.45
N PRO A 140 8.56 12.84 -22.85
CA PRO A 140 7.44 13.44 -23.55
C PRO A 140 7.80 14.81 -24.15
N ALA A 141 7.25 15.16 -25.31
CA ALA A 141 7.60 16.39 -26.02
C ALA A 141 7.48 17.67 -25.16
N ALA A 142 6.50 17.73 -24.26
CA ALA A 142 6.36 18.83 -23.30
C ALA A 142 7.52 18.91 -22.28
N VAL A 143 8.06 17.76 -21.85
CA VAL A 143 9.25 17.66 -21.01
C VAL A 143 10.50 18.05 -21.79
N THR A 144 10.66 17.52 -23.01
CA THR A 144 11.79 17.85 -23.89
C THR A 144 11.86 19.35 -24.18
N THR A 145 10.72 19.98 -24.43
CA THR A 145 10.64 21.44 -24.66
C THR A 145 10.99 22.24 -23.40
N ALA A 146 10.54 21.79 -22.22
CA ALA A 146 10.73 22.52 -20.97
C ALA A 146 12.11 22.30 -20.30
N THR A 147 12.80 21.19 -20.60
CA THR A 147 14.01 20.76 -19.88
C THR A 147 15.19 20.36 -20.77
N ALA A 148 15.01 20.31 -22.10
CA ALA A 148 15.93 19.75 -23.08
C ALA A 148 16.28 18.25 -22.93
N ALA A 149 15.73 17.56 -21.92
CA ALA A 149 15.91 16.12 -21.73
C ALA A 149 15.19 15.30 -22.81
N LYS A 150 15.89 14.30 -23.37
CA LYS A 150 15.40 13.37 -24.39
C LYS A 150 14.99 12.02 -23.82
N THR A 151 15.50 11.64 -22.64
CA THR A 151 15.08 10.42 -21.91
C THR A 151 14.59 10.73 -20.50
N LEU A 152 13.85 9.80 -19.90
CA LEU A 152 13.44 9.88 -18.49
C LEU A 152 14.66 9.96 -17.55
N ALA A 153 15.75 9.24 -17.84
CA ALA A 153 16.97 9.31 -17.03
C ALA A 153 17.69 10.66 -17.18
N GLU A 154 17.75 11.23 -18.39
CA GLU A 154 18.27 12.59 -18.58
C GLU A 154 17.44 13.62 -17.80
N TYR A 155 16.12 13.48 -17.80
CA TYR A 155 15.22 14.35 -17.04
C TYR A 155 15.49 14.28 -15.52
N ILE A 156 15.61 13.08 -14.95
CA ILE A 156 15.87 12.88 -13.51
C ILE A 156 17.25 13.41 -13.12
N ARG A 157 18.30 13.09 -13.89
CA ARG A 157 19.64 13.66 -13.68
C ARG A 157 19.60 15.20 -13.72
N GLY A 158 18.81 15.77 -14.63
CA GLY A 158 18.56 17.21 -14.72
C GLY A 158 17.81 17.82 -13.53
N GLN A 159 17.00 17.06 -12.79
CA GLN A 159 16.43 17.52 -11.51
C GLN A 159 17.42 17.35 -10.36
N PHE A 160 18.11 16.22 -10.28
CA PHE A 160 19.12 15.93 -9.25
C PHE A 160 20.25 16.98 -9.26
N ALA A 161 20.70 17.40 -10.45
CA ALA A 161 21.68 18.46 -10.63
C ALA A 161 21.26 19.81 -9.99
N LYS A 162 19.95 20.06 -9.82
CA LYS A 162 19.42 21.28 -9.18
C LYS A 162 19.33 21.17 -7.66
N SER A 163 19.40 19.96 -7.09
CA SER A 163 19.18 19.74 -5.67
C SER A 163 20.19 20.50 -4.82
N THR A 164 19.75 20.97 -3.65
CA THR A 164 20.64 21.57 -2.65
C THR A 164 21.43 20.53 -1.87
N ASP A 165 20.95 19.28 -1.81
CA ASP A 165 21.68 18.19 -1.19
C ASP A 165 22.82 17.68 -2.09
N ALA A 166 23.99 17.44 -1.47
CA ALA A 166 25.17 16.96 -2.18
C ALA A 166 25.07 15.47 -2.53
N GLY A 167 24.36 14.68 -1.71
CA GLY A 167 24.05 13.28 -1.99
C GLY A 167 23.19 13.16 -3.24
N THR A 168 21.99 13.77 -3.22
CA THR A 168 21.02 13.71 -4.32
C THR A 168 21.62 14.20 -5.63
N LYS A 169 22.46 15.25 -5.59
CA LYS A 169 23.18 15.76 -6.78
C LYS A 169 24.16 14.76 -7.39
N ALA A 170 24.75 13.88 -6.58
CA ALA A 170 25.71 12.87 -7.00
C ALA A 170 25.09 11.46 -7.17
N ALA A 171 23.84 11.27 -6.76
CA ALA A 171 23.14 9.98 -6.83
C ALA A 171 23.03 9.47 -8.28
N ASN A 172 23.23 8.17 -8.47
CA ASN A 172 23.28 7.57 -9.79
C ASN A 172 21.88 7.34 -10.37
N VAL A 173 21.72 7.54 -11.67
CA VAL A 173 20.47 7.20 -12.39
C VAL A 173 20.80 6.20 -13.50
N TYR A 174 20.24 5.00 -13.40
CA TYR A 174 20.48 3.89 -14.33
C TYR A 174 19.21 3.56 -15.12
N GLU A 175 19.39 3.30 -16.41
CA GLU A 175 18.32 2.88 -17.31
C GLU A 175 18.23 1.35 -17.41
N LYS A 176 17.01 0.83 -17.42
CA LYS A 176 16.64 -0.59 -17.49
C LYS A 176 15.77 -0.84 -18.72
N SER A 177 15.93 -1.95 -19.44
CA SER A 177 15.14 -2.23 -20.65
C SER A 177 13.64 -2.28 -20.40
N SER A 178 13.21 -2.75 -19.22
CA SER A 178 11.85 -2.54 -18.74
C SER A 178 11.79 -2.48 -17.21
N ILE A 179 10.76 -1.78 -16.71
CA ILE A 179 10.38 -1.77 -15.30
C ILE A 179 8.88 -1.96 -15.23
N TYR A 180 8.44 -2.93 -14.44
CA TYR A 180 7.06 -3.11 -14.02
C TYR A 180 7.00 -2.92 -12.50
N ILE A 181 6.06 -2.08 -12.07
CA ILE A 181 5.67 -1.91 -10.67
C ILE A 181 4.14 -2.03 -10.65
N GLY A 182 3.62 -2.81 -9.72
CA GLY A 182 2.20 -3.10 -9.61
C GLY A 182 1.88 -3.88 -8.33
N ALA A 183 0.71 -4.50 -8.31
CA ALA A 183 0.22 -5.30 -7.20
C ALA A 183 -0.79 -6.33 -7.74
N PRO A 184 -1.02 -7.45 -7.02
CA PRO A 184 -1.87 -8.53 -7.52
C PRO A 184 -3.34 -8.13 -7.61
N THR A 185 -4.03 -8.64 -8.63
CA THR A 185 -5.49 -8.73 -8.64
C THR A 185 -5.98 -9.84 -7.69
N GLU A 186 -7.30 -9.90 -7.46
CA GLU A 186 -7.91 -11.08 -6.83
C GLU A 186 -7.58 -12.38 -7.60
N THR A 187 -7.63 -12.34 -8.93
CA THR A 187 -7.35 -13.49 -9.80
C THR A 187 -5.90 -13.98 -9.63
N ASP A 188 -4.95 -13.06 -9.51
CA ASP A 188 -3.54 -13.39 -9.29
C ASP A 188 -3.34 -14.11 -7.95
N LEU A 189 -3.94 -13.59 -6.87
CA LEU A 189 -3.90 -14.23 -5.55
C LEU A 189 -4.61 -15.60 -5.56
N ALA A 190 -5.80 -15.70 -6.16
CA ALA A 190 -6.53 -16.95 -6.22
C ALA A 190 -5.76 -18.05 -7.00
N ASN A 191 -5.08 -17.68 -8.09
CA ASN A 191 -4.24 -18.58 -8.87
C ASN A 191 -2.98 -19.02 -8.10
N ALA A 192 -2.26 -18.06 -7.48
CA ALA A 192 -1.05 -18.31 -6.68
C ALA A 192 -1.29 -19.24 -5.47
N PHE A 193 -2.53 -19.32 -4.99
CA PHE A 193 -2.95 -20.15 -3.87
C PHE A 193 -3.64 -21.46 -4.33
N GLY A 194 -3.51 -21.82 -5.62
CA GLY A 194 -3.97 -23.09 -6.17
C GLY A 194 -5.49 -23.19 -6.31
N GLY A 195 -6.14 -22.07 -6.62
CA GLY A 195 -7.58 -21.90 -6.51
C GLY A 195 -7.97 -21.48 -5.08
N PHE A 196 -8.69 -20.37 -4.97
CA PHE A 196 -9.22 -19.84 -3.73
C PHE A 196 -10.70 -19.50 -3.95
N ALA A 197 -11.61 -20.25 -3.34
CA ALA A 197 -13.02 -20.18 -3.72
C ALA A 197 -13.64 -18.83 -3.31
N ALA A 198 -14.70 -18.40 -4.01
CA ALA A 198 -15.35 -17.12 -3.73
C ALA A 198 -15.96 -17.04 -2.32
N ASN A 199 -16.33 -18.19 -1.74
CA ASN A 199 -16.80 -18.34 -0.36
C ASN A 199 -15.68 -18.65 0.65
N GLU A 200 -14.46 -18.92 0.19
CA GLU A 200 -13.31 -19.14 1.06
C GLU A 200 -12.81 -17.79 1.58
N ARG A 201 -12.75 -17.63 2.91
CA ARG A 201 -12.34 -16.36 3.54
C ARG A 201 -10.86 -16.34 3.91
N GLN A 202 -10.24 -17.49 4.13
CA GLN A 202 -8.86 -17.62 4.58
C GLN A 202 -8.22 -18.92 4.07
N LYS A 203 -6.96 -18.86 3.62
CA LYS A 203 -6.12 -20.03 3.28
C LYS A 203 -4.70 -19.82 3.80
N TYR A 204 -4.14 -20.79 4.52
CA TYR A 204 -2.78 -20.71 5.08
C TYR A 204 -1.89 -21.81 4.54
N PHE A 205 -0.75 -21.42 3.97
CA PHE A 205 0.33 -22.31 3.58
C PHE A 205 1.52 -22.07 4.50
N ARG A 206 1.60 -22.90 5.54
CA ARG A 206 2.69 -22.93 6.51
C ARG A 206 4.02 -23.31 5.84
N ASP A 207 5.10 -22.64 6.21
CA ASP A 207 6.46 -23.05 5.83
C ASP A 207 6.80 -24.43 6.46
N PRO A 208 7.74 -25.21 5.88
CA PRO A 208 8.03 -26.58 6.35
C PRO A 208 8.45 -26.68 7.83
N VAL A 209 9.14 -25.65 8.33
CA VAL A 209 9.58 -25.52 9.74
C VAL A 209 8.72 -24.52 10.53
N GLY A 210 7.65 -24.01 9.92
CA GLY A 210 6.86 -22.92 10.45
C GLY A 210 5.86 -23.33 11.54
N SER A 211 5.49 -22.36 12.37
CA SER A 211 4.44 -22.47 13.37
C SER A 211 3.04 -22.48 12.75
N PRO A 212 2.03 -23.14 13.37
CA PRO A 212 0.63 -22.95 13.01
C PRO A 212 0.19 -21.49 13.11
N LEU A 213 -0.72 -21.06 12.24
CA LEU A 213 -1.31 -19.72 12.32
C LEU A 213 -2.13 -19.57 13.60
N ALA A 214 -1.90 -18.49 14.35
CA ALA A 214 -2.68 -18.14 15.54
C ALA A 214 -2.83 -16.62 15.70
N GLY A 215 -3.79 -16.18 16.54
CA GLY A 215 -3.95 -14.79 16.96
C GLY A 215 -4.67 -13.84 15.98
N LEU A 216 -4.87 -14.27 14.73
CA LEU A 216 -5.75 -13.61 13.78
C LEU A 216 -7.18 -14.17 13.91
N GLN A 217 -8.18 -13.28 13.90
CA GLN A 217 -9.60 -13.60 14.01
C GLN A 217 -10.35 -13.17 12.73
N ASP A 218 -11.11 -14.08 12.13
CA ASP A 218 -12.16 -13.74 11.19
C ASP A 218 -13.38 -13.19 11.95
N ARG A 219 -13.84 -11.98 11.57
CA ARG A 219 -15.01 -11.30 12.14
C ARG A 219 -16.27 -11.47 11.26
N GLY A 220 -16.17 -12.28 10.20
CA GLY A 220 -17.24 -12.57 9.23
C GLY A 220 -17.32 -11.56 8.08
N ASN A 221 -16.93 -10.31 8.32
CA ASN A 221 -16.87 -9.23 7.31
C ASN A 221 -15.45 -8.63 7.14
N PHE A 222 -14.57 -8.74 8.13
CA PHE A 222 -13.14 -8.36 8.06
C PHE A 222 -12.29 -9.29 8.95
N PHE A 223 -10.97 -9.16 8.90
CA PHE A 223 -10.01 -9.85 9.77
C PHE A 223 -9.35 -8.88 10.74
N GLN A 224 -9.02 -9.34 11.95
CA GLN A 224 -8.24 -8.54 12.91
C GLN A 224 -7.29 -9.38 13.74
N ASN A 225 -6.16 -8.82 14.20
CA ASN A 225 -5.40 -9.44 15.27
C ASN A 225 -6.08 -9.18 16.63
N ASN A 226 -6.20 -10.22 17.47
CA ASN A 226 -6.79 -10.11 18.81
C ASN A 226 -5.77 -10.39 19.92
N SER A 227 -4.58 -10.88 19.56
CA SER A 227 -3.47 -11.20 20.46
C SER A 227 -2.14 -11.08 19.70
N VAL A 228 -1.05 -11.62 20.27
CA VAL A 228 0.12 -12.00 19.48
C VAL A 228 -0.34 -12.89 18.33
N VAL A 229 0.01 -12.52 17.10
CA VAL A 229 -0.17 -13.33 15.90
C VAL A 229 1.04 -14.22 15.75
N THR A 230 0.84 -15.51 15.55
CA THR A 230 1.90 -16.46 15.17
C THR A 230 1.70 -16.84 13.72
N CYS A 231 2.73 -16.72 12.89
CA CYS A 231 2.62 -16.86 11.44
C CYS A 231 4.00 -17.11 10.81
N ASP A 232 4.14 -18.20 10.06
CA ASP A 232 5.36 -18.66 9.40
C ASP A 232 4.97 -19.28 8.06
N GLY A 233 4.86 -18.46 7.02
CA GLY A 233 4.33 -18.88 5.73
C GLY A 233 3.49 -17.83 5.02
N ASP A 234 2.69 -18.29 4.05
CA ASP A 234 1.81 -17.47 3.22
C ASP A 234 0.34 -17.61 3.65
N LEU A 235 -0.28 -16.48 3.99
CA LEU A 235 -1.67 -16.37 4.43
C LEU A 235 -2.49 -15.54 3.43
N LEU A 236 -3.45 -16.14 2.74
CA LEU A 236 -4.43 -15.44 1.91
C LEU A 236 -5.72 -15.17 2.69
N LEU A 237 -6.21 -13.94 2.62
CA LEU A 237 -7.44 -13.44 3.26
C LEU A 237 -8.37 -12.80 2.22
N ARG A 238 -9.69 -12.96 2.38
CA ARG A 238 -10.73 -12.28 1.59
C ARG A 238 -11.63 -11.42 2.46
N GLY A 239 -11.57 -10.11 2.20
CA GLY A 239 -12.14 -9.06 3.02
C GLY A 239 -11.05 -8.21 3.67
N PRO A 240 -11.42 -7.07 4.27
CA PRO A 240 -10.46 -6.12 4.84
C PRO A 240 -9.68 -6.72 6.01
N LEU A 241 -8.48 -6.21 6.26
CA LEU A 241 -7.64 -6.60 7.39
C LEU A 241 -7.33 -5.38 8.26
N LEU A 242 -7.67 -5.45 9.55
CA LEU A 242 -7.23 -4.51 10.58
C LEU A 242 -6.04 -5.09 11.34
N LEU A 243 -4.90 -4.41 11.32
CA LEU A 243 -3.74 -4.70 12.15
C LEU A 243 -3.59 -3.59 13.19
N GLN A 244 -3.89 -3.88 14.45
CA GLN A 244 -3.82 -2.91 15.55
C GLN A 244 -2.78 -3.32 16.59
N ASN A 245 -1.75 -2.48 16.81
CA ASN A 245 -0.63 -2.72 17.71
C ASN A 245 -0.05 -4.14 17.55
N LEU A 246 0.22 -4.55 16.31
CA LEU A 246 0.53 -5.94 15.98
C LEU A 246 1.77 -6.42 16.73
N GLN A 247 1.59 -7.49 17.50
CA GLN A 247 2.68 -8.30 18.04
C GLN A 247 2.78 -9.56 17.20
N LEU A 248 3.91 -9.75 16.53
CA LEU A 248 4.13 -10.87 15.59
C LEU A 248 5.18 -11.84 16.15
N ASN A 249 4.83 -13.11 16.18
CA ASN A 249 5.75 -14.22 16.41
C ASN A 249 5.98 -14.93 15.07
N THR A 250 7.17 -14.77 14.51
CA THR A 250 7.56 -15.40 13.24
C THR A 250 9.05 -15.73 13.23
N SER A 251 9.38 -16.87 12.65
CA SER A 251 10.70 -17.46 12.48
C SER A 251 11.18 -17.50 11.03
N THR A 252 10.26 -17.55 10.05
CA THR A 252 10.54 -17.57 8.60
C THR A 252 9.83 -16.45 7.82
N GLY A 253 9.21 -15.51 8.53
CA GLY A 253 8.42 -14.43 7.96
C GLY A 253 6.93 -14.74 7.86
N CYS A 254 6.12 -13.71 8.08
CA CYS A 254 4.68 -13.78 7.86
C CYS A 254 4.31 -13.02 6.59
N ARG A 255 3.75 -13.73 5.60
CA ARG A 255 3.47 -13.20 4.26
C ARG A 255 1.95 -13.17 4.08
N ILE A 256 1.34 -12.01 4.32
CA ILE A 256 -0.11 -11.82 4.33
C ILE A 256 -0.55 -11.22 2.99
N HIS A 257 -1.47 -11.91 2.31
CA HIS A 257 -2.03 -11.55 1.01
C HIS A 257 -3.52 -11.26 1.20
N VAL A 258 -3.98 -10.06 0.83
CA VAL A 258 -5.33 -9.60 1.16
C VAL A 258 -6.10 -9.20 -0.09
N ILE A 259 -7.21 -9.91 -0.34
CA ILE A 259 -8.24 -9.52 -1.31
C ILE A 259 -9.16 -8.51 -0.62
N GLY A 260 -8.80 -7.23 -0.73
CA GLY A 260 -9.36 -6.12 0.05
C GLY A 260 -8.25 -5.20 0.58
N SER A 261 -8.62 -4.19 1.36
CA SER A 261 -7.68 -3.22 1.93
C SER A 261 -7.13 -3.64 3.29
N VAL A 262 -5.94 -3.14 3.64
CA VAL A 262 -5.28 -3.35 4.93
C VAL A 262 -5.17 -2.03 5.68
N PHE A 263 -5.57 -2.03 6.95
CA PHE A 263 -5.58 -0.88 7.83
C PHE A 263 -4.63 -1.13 9.00
N ILE A 264 -3.55 -0.34 9.11
CA ILE A 264 -2.48 -0.56 10.10
C ILE A 264 -2.49 0.57 11.14
N TYR A 265 -2.72 0.23 12.40
CA TYR A 265 -2.92 1.17 13.50
C TYR A 265 -1.99 0.88 14.68
N GLY A 266 -1.00 1.74 14.87
CA GLY A 266 0.08 1.57 15.84
C GLY A 266 1.29 0.79 15.29
N PRO A 267 2.30 0.52 16.14
CA PRO A 267 3.48 -0.24 15.77
C PRO A 267 3.18 -1.68 15.34
N ILE A 268 4.04 -2.19 14.48
CA ILE A 268 4.25 -3.63 14.30
C ILE A 268 5.53 -3.98 15.06
N SER A 269 5.44 -4.97 15.94
CA SER A 269 6.52 -5.38 16.85
C SER A 269 6.71 -6.89 16.78
N PHE A 270 7.95 -7.35 16.88
CA PHE A 270 8.26 -8.77 16.91
C PHE A 270 8.44 -9.25 18.35
N THR A 271 7.83 -10.38 18.70
CA THR A 271 7.85 -10.96 20.05
C THR A 271 9.03 -11.92 20.29
N ASN A 272 9.79 -12.23 19.24
CA ASN A 272 10.98 -13.07 19.30
C ASN A 272 12.19 -12.36 18.66
N ALA A 273 13.38 -12.90 18.92
CA ALA A 273 14.66 -12.34 18.45
C ALA A 273 15.22 -13.03 17.18
N ASN A 274 14.44 -13.85 16.46
CA ASN A 274 14.92 -14.57 15.27
C ASN A 274 15.46 -13.58 14.22
N ALA A 275 16.62 -13.88 13.64
CA ALA A 275 17.28 -13.02 12.64
C ALA A 275 16.45 -12.83 11.37
N ASN A 276 15.66 -13.85 11.00
CA ASN A 276 14.89 -13.95 9.76
C ASN A 276 13.47 -13.39 9.90
N ARG A 277 13.05 -12.98 11.11
CA ARG A 277 11.71 -12.44 11.36
C ARG A 277 11.43 -11.24 10.45
N ASN A 278 10.34 -11.31 9.69
CA ASN A 278 9.90 -10.27 8.77
C ASN A 278 8.38 -10.32 8.60
N ILE A 279 7.79 -9.24 8.09
CA ILE A 279 6.39 -9.22 7.67
C ILE A 279 6.29 -8.68 6.25
N GLN A 280 5.51 -9.36 5.41
CA GLN A 280 5.24 -8.94 4.04
C GLN A 280 3.73 -8.85 3.89
N ILE A 281 3.21 -7.72 3.45
CA ILE A 281 1.78 -7.48 3.29
C ILE A 281 1.54 -7.10 1.83
N THR A 282 0.74 -7.91 1.12
CA THR A 282 0.21 -7.53 -0.20
C THR A 282 -1.31 -7.35 -0.14
N SER A 283 -1.83 -6.39 -0.90
CA SER A 283 -3.22 -5.96 -0.92
C SER A 283 -3.66 -5.72 -2.36
N THR A 284 -4.85 -6.21 -2.73
CA THR A 284 -5.46 -5.93 -4.05
C THR A 284 -6.04 -4.51 -4.17
N LYS A 285 -5.98 -3.71 -3.08
CA LYS A 285 -6.52 -2.34 -3.03
C LYS A 285 -5.55 -1.35 -2.38
N ALA A 286 -5.65 -1.16 -1.07
CA ALA A 286 -4.89 -0.15 -0.35
C ALA A 286 -4.25 -0.73 0.91
N ILE A 287 -3.13 -0.14 1.32
CA ILE A 287 -2.56 -0.26 2.66
C ILE A 287 -2.61 1.14 3.29
N ALA A 288 -3.43 1.32 4.31
CA ALA A 288 -3.68 2.58 5.00
C ALA A 288 -3.12 2.53 6.42
N MET A 289 -2.02 3.24 6.67
CA MET A 289 -1.27 3.21 7.92
C MET A 289 -1.56 4.46 8.75
N GLY A 290 -2.38 4.33 9.79
CA GLY A 290 -2.74 5.44 10.66
C GLY A 290 -3.60 6.52 9.98
N LEU A 291 -4.16 6.22 8.82
CA LEU A 291 -4.98 7.14 8.03
C LEU A 291 -6.44 7.02 8.43
N GLY A 292 -6.87 7.88 9.33
CA GLY A 292 -8.21 7.85 9.92
C GLY A 292 -9.14 8.97 9.45
N ASN A 293 -10.36 8.94 9.97
CA ASN A 293 -11.34 10.01 9.77
C ASN A 293 -10.94 11.28 10.55
N VAL A 294 -11.51 12.43 10.16
CA VAL A 294 -11.42 13.71 10.91
C VAL A 294 -12.81 14.30 11.10
N LYS A 295 -13.11 14.85 12.28
CA LYS A 295 -14.44 15.42 12.57
C LYS A 295 -14.60 16.81 11.91
N PRO A 296 -15.65 17.04 11.09
CA PRO A 296 -15.94 18.36 10.54
C PRO A 296 -16.21 19.41 11.64
N GLY A 297 -15.60 20.58 11.52
CA GLY A 297 -15.88 21.75 12.38
C GLY A 297 -15.25 21.73 13.78
N ALA A 298 -14.44 20.73 14.12
CA ALA A 298 -13.69 20.71 15.38
C ALA A 298 -12.32 21.40 15.24
N THR A 299 -11.87 22.05 16.32
CA THR A 299 -10.44 22.23 16.58
C THR A 299 -9.82 20.86 16.86
N PHE A 300 -9.34 20.28 15.78
CA PHE A 300 -8.17 19.41 15.71
C PHE A 300 -7.35 19.26 17.04
N CYS A 301 -7.17 17.99 17.44
CA CYS A 301 -6.72 17.34 18.68
C CYS A 301 -7.07 18.05 19.98
N GLU A 302 -8.35 18.03 20.34
CA GLU A 302 -8.72 18.12 21.75
C GLU A 302 -8.33 16.81 22.49
N PRO A 303 -7.54 16.88 23.58
CA PRO A 303 -7.08 15.72 24.36
C PRO A 303 -8.20 14.83 24.90
N ASN A 304 -9.43 15.34 24.93
CA ASN A 304 -10.61 14.65 25.44
C ASN A 304 -11.40 13.89 24.36
N SER A 305 -10.97 13.90 23.08
CA SER A 305 -11.77 13.34 21.97
C SER A 305 -11.05 12.57 20.85
N ASN A 306 -9.72 12.57 20.77
CA ASN A 306 -8.91 11.76 19.84
C ASN A 306 -9.04 12.03 18.31
N TRP A 307 -9.11 13.28 17.83
CA TRP A 307 -9.11 13.60 16.36
C TRP A 307 -8.03 14.65 15.96
N ALA A 308 -7.12 14.38 14.97
CA ALA A 308 -5.82 15.05 14.55
C ALA A 308 -5.50 16.58 14.75
N VAL A 309 -4.22 17.01 14.84
CA VAL A 309 -3.55 18.38 14.97
C VAL A 309 -2.81 19.13 13.82
N TYR A 310 -3.30 20.24 13.20
CA TYR A 310 -2.42 21.38 12.82
C TYR A 310 -3.14 22.78 12.78
N PRO A 311 -2.45 23.89 13.12
CA PRO A 311 -3.00 25.24 13.07
C PRO A 311 -2.59 26.00 11.79
N THR A 312 -3.56 26.40 10.93
CA THR A 312 -3.60 27.67 10.15
C THR A 312 -4.64 27.70 9.01
N ASP A 313 -5.14 26.57 8.50
CA ASP A 313 -6.17 26.58 7.43
C ASP A 313 -7.05 25.32 7.48
N PRO A 314 -8.40 25.45 7.54
CA PRO A 314 -9.32 24.30 7.52
C PRO A 314 -9.34 23.51 6.20
N SER A 315 -8.65 23.92 5.13
CA SER A 315 -8.62 23.24 3.83
C SER A 315 -7.74 21.98 3.83
N TRP A 316 -6.44 22.08 4.16
CA TRP A 316 -5.49 20.96 4.14
C TRP A 316 -5.79 19.93 5.25
N ALA A 317 -6.45 20.37 6.32
CA ALA A 317 -6.92 19.54 7.43
C ALA A 317 -7.91 18.48 6.95
N LYS A 318 -8.87 18.91 6.11
CA LYS A 318 -9.79 18.01 5.40
C LYS A 318 -9.03 17.13 4.41
N ALA A 319 -8.17 17.74 3.59
CA ALA A 319 -7.39 17.05 2.55
C ALA A 319 -6.51 15.89 3.06
N SER A 320 -6.15 15.90 4.35
CA SER A 320 -5.36 14.82 4.98
C SER A 320 -6.17 13.67 5.58
N SER A 321 -7.50 13.78 5.65
CA SER A 321 -8.40 12.73 6.17
C SER A 321 -8.45 11.49 5.28
N MET A 322 -8.84 10.34 5.83
CA MET A 322 -9.09 9.11 5.05
C MET A 322 -10.04 9.35 3.88
N ILE A 323 -11.15 10.06 4.09
CA ILE A 323 -12.11 10.43 3.03
C ILE A 323 -11.41 11.23 1.94
N SER A 324 -10.77 12.35 2.26
CA SER A 324 -10.13 13.15 1.21
C SER A 324 -8.96 12.44 0.54
N ARG A 325 -8.19 11.62 1.29
CA ARG A 325 -7.09 10.86 0.70
C ARG A 325 -7.55 9.85 -0.33
N PHE A 326 -8.79 9.33 -0.24
CA PHE A 326 -9.33 8.36 -1.18
C PHE A 326 -10.34 8.92 -2.19
N THR A 327 -10.93 10.10 -1.99
CA THR A 327 -12.02 10.61 -2.86
C THR A 327 -11.96 12.11 -3.20
N ASP A 328 -10.88 12.81 -2.85
CA ASP A 328 -10.74 14.25 -3.16
C ASP A 328 -10.02 14.47 -4.50
N ILE A 329 -10.22 15.66 -5.06
CA ILE A 329 -9.78 16.10 -6.39
C ILE A 329 -8.25 16.06 -6.59
N TRP A 330 -7.50 16.16 -5.48
CA TRP A 330 -6.05 16.04 -5.43
C TRP A 330 -5.55 14.59 -5.51
N THR A 331 -6.45 13.63 -5.30
CA THR A 331 -6.17 12.20 -5.26
C THR A 331 -6.93 11.40 -6.31
N ASP A 332 -8.04 11.91 -6.85
CA ASP A 332 -8.77 11.26 -7.95
C ASP A 332 -7.82 10.95 -9.14
N PRO A 333 -6.97 11.85 -9.67
CA PRO A 333 -6.05 11.45 -10.74
C PRO A 333 -4.94 10.50 -10.25
N SER A 334 -4.61 10.49 -8.94
CA SER A 334 -3.60 9.58 -8.37
C SER A 334 -4.06 8.12 -8.30
N PHE A 335 -5.37 7.86 -8.33
CA PHE A 335 -5.94 6.51 -8.43
C PHE A 335 -6.16 6.04 -9.88
N MET A 336 -5.48 6.68 -10.84
CA MET A 336 -5.24 6.13 -12.18
C MET A 336 -4.22 4.98 -12.07
N LEU A 337 -4.66 3.87 -11.48
CA LEU A 337 -3.91 2.64 -11.27
C LEU A 337 -3.98 1.76 -12.55
N ARG A 338 -3.04 0.83 -12.76
CA ARG A 338 -3.07 -0.10 -13.91
C ARG A 338 -4.39 -0.88 -13.99
N GLN A 339 -4.98 -1.19 -12.82
CA GLN A 339 -6.21 -1.98 -12.68
C GLN A 339 -7.47 -1.15 -12.45
N SER A 340 -7.36 0.18 -12.27
CA SER A 340 -8.51 1.05 -12.02
C SER A 340 -8.94 1.81 -13.27
N GLY A 341 -10.13 1.47 -13.79
CA GLY A 341 -10.79 2.26 -14.83
C GLY A 341 -11.44 3.54 -14.29
N ASP A 342 -11.88 3.51 -13.03
CA ASP A 342 -12.55 4.58 -12.30
C ASP A 342 -11.87 4.80 -10.93
N PRO A 343 -10.95 5.79 -10.86
CA PRO A 343 -10.33 6.25 -9.63
C PRO A 343 -11.24 6.41 -8.41
N LYS A 344 -12.41 7.02 -8.61
CA LYS A 344 -13.31 7.41 -7.53
C LYS A 344 -14.12 6.22 -7.03
N ALA A 345 -14.52 5.32 -7.92
CA ALA A 345 -15.11 4.05 -7.52
C ALA A 345 -14.12 3.19 -6.71
N PHE A 346 -12.83 3.18 -7.10
CA PHE A 346 -11.78 2.49 -6.35
C PHE A 346 -11.66 3.05 -4.93
N GLY A 347 -11.49 4.37 -4.78
CA GLY A 347 -11.38 5.05 -3.49
C GLY A 347 -12.61 4.87 -2.59
N ASN A 348 -13.82 5.04 -3.14
CA ASN A 348 -15.07 4.74 -2.45
C ASN A 348 -15.12 3.29 -1.93
N SER A 349 -14.56 2.34 -2.67
CA SER A 349 -14.52 0.93 -2.24
C SER A 349 -13.59 0.69 -1.04
N VAL A 350 -12.53 1.49 -0.89
CA VAL A 350 -11.66 1.46 0.30
C VAL A 350 -12.37 2.09 1.50
N LEU A 351 -13.10 3.20 1.30
CA LEU A 351 -13.90 3.81 2.36
C LEU A 351 -15.04 2.90 2.86
N ALA A 352 -15.68 2.15 1.95
CA ALA A 352 -16.69 1.16 2.33
C ALA A 352 -16.10 0.04 3.22
N GLU A 353 -14.87 -0.39 2.93
CA GLU A 353 -14.14 -1.37 3.73
C GLU A 353 -13.70 -0.82 5.10
N ALA A 354 -13.30 0.45 5.17
CA ALA A 354 -13.05 1.14 6.43
C ALA A 354 -14.34 1.22 7.28
N ALA A 355 -15.47 1.58 6.68
CA ALA A 355 -16.76 1.68 7.37
C ALA A 355 -17.24 0.32 7.94
N ILE A 356 -16.95 -0.79 7.26
CA ILE A 356 -17.21 -2.16 7.76
C ILE A 356 -16.45 -2.42 9.07
N ILE A 357 -15.18 -1.98 9.15
CA ILE A 357 -14.37 -2.09 10.35
C ILE A 357 -14.89 -1.13 11.44
N GLU A 358 -15.15 0.13 11.10
CA GLU A 358 -15.61 1.15 12.06
C GLU A 358 -16.94 0.78 12.73
N ALA A 359 -17.85 0.13 12.00
CA ALA A 359 -19.11 -0.37 12.54
C ALA A 359 -18.93 -1.47 13.62
N ALA A 360 -17.77 -2.14 13.66
CA ALA A 360 -17.49 -3.26 14.55
C ALA A 360 -16.49 -2.95 15.68
N VAL A 361 -15.54 -2.02 15.46
CA VAL A 361 -14.50 -1.67 16.45
C VAL A 361 -14.54 -0.20 16.90
N GLY A 362 -15.45 0.60 16.34
CA GLY A 362 -15.47 2.05 16.52
C GLY A 362 -14.54 2.76 15.53
N THR A 363 -14.55 4.10 15.58
CA THR A 363 -13.85 4.97 14.63
C THR A 363 -12.36 4.64 14.48
N LEU A 364 -11.90 4.63 13.22
CA LEU A 364 -10.50 4.57 12.86
C LEU A 364 -9.92 6.00 12.90
N TYR A 365 -9.28 6.34 14.03
CA TYR A 365 -8.69 7.67 14.29
C TYR A 365 -7.32 7.87 13.62
N ASP A 366 -7.05 9.06 13.08
CA ASP A 366 -5.73 9.41 12.50
C ASP A 366 -4.60 9.28 13.53
N ALA A 367 -3.43 8.81 13.08
CA ALA A 367 -2.23 8.64 13.91
C ALA A 367 -1.84 9.87 14.74
N ALA A 368 -2.15 11.09 14.28
CA ALA A 368 -1.94 12.33 15.03
C ALA A 368 -2.66 12.37 16.39
N CYS A 369 -3.70 11.56 16.59
CA CYS A 369 -4.54 11.61 17.78
C CYS A 369 -4.83 10.22 18.38
N ARG A 370 -3.94 9.26 18.13
CA ARG A 370 -3.86 7.99 18.86
C ARG A 370 -2.79 8.08 19.95
N GLY A 371 -2.84 7.23 20.97
CA GLY A 371 -1.94 7.31 22.14
C GLY A 371 -0.46 7.13 21.80
N GLU A 372 -0.16 6.35 20.76
CA GLU A 372 1.16 6.16 20.17
C GLU A 372 1.65 7.36 19.32
N GLY A 373 0.73 8.26 18.94
CA GLY A 373 1.01 9.38 18.06
C GLY A 373 1.50 8.98 16.66
N ARG A 374 2.18 9.91 15.99
CA ARG A 374 2.76 9.69 14.65
C ARG A 374 4.15 9.08 14.69
N ASN A 375 4.85 9.04 15.83
CA ASN A 375 6.24 8.59 15.90
C ASN A 375 6.33 7.05 15.97
N VAL A 376 5.82 6.37 14.94
CA VAL A 376 5.87 4.91 14.78
C VAL A 376 6.78 4.59 13.61
N SER A 377 7.84 3.83 13.89
CA SER A 377 8.73 3.27 12.87
C SER A 377 8.34 1.83 12.54
N PHE A 378 8.68 1.37 11.35
CA PHE A 378 8.42 0.01 10.88
C PHE A 378 9.74 -0.61 10.43
N GLU A 379 10.03 -1.84 10.85
CA GLU A 379 11.22 -2.60 10.46
C GLU A 379 10.87 -3.95 9.85
N ARG A 380 11.77 -4.50 9.03
CA ARG A 380 11.64 -5.83 8.41
C ARG A 380 10.30 -6.01 7.69
N ILE A 381 9.87 -4.96 6.97
CA ILE A 381 8.54 -4.88 6.37
C ILE A 381 8.59 -4.80 4.83
N VAL A 382 7.78 -5.58 4.14
CA VAL A 382 7.40 -5.30 2.74
C VAL A 382 5.93 -4.93 2.67
N LEU A 383 5.64 -3.83 1.98
CA LEU A 383 4.27 -3.39 1.66
C LEU A 383 4.10 -3.43 0.15
N ASN A 384 3.08 -4.15 -0.34
CA ASN A 384 2.72 -4.16 -1.75
C ASN A 384 1.23 -3.89 -1.95
N ALA A 385 0.88 -2.82 -2.66
CA ALA A 385 -0.51 -2.49 -2.97
C ALA A 385 -0.58 -1.54 -4.16
N PRO A 386 -1.72 -1.47 -4.86
CA PRO A 386 -1.97 -0.35 -5.77
C PRO A 386 -1.74 1.00 -5.07
N VAL A 387 -2.19 1.13 -3.82
CA VAL A 387 -2.07 2.35 -3.02
C VAL A 387 -1.47 2.07 -1.64
N VAL A 388 -0.48 2.85 -1.22
CA VAL A 388 0.01 2.88 0.17
C VAL A 388 -0.06 4.30 0.72
N HIS A 389 -0.81 4.49 1.80
CA HIS A 389 -0.87 5.74 2.55
C HIS A 389 -0.32 5.56 3.96
N SER A 390 0.45 6.53 4.46
CA SER A 390 0.88 6.56 5.87
C SER A 390 0.75 7.94 6.50
N ARG A 391 0.34 7.96 7.77
CA ARG A 391 0.30 9.16 8.62
C ARG A 391 1.37 9.16 9.72
N TYR A 392 1.96 8.00 10.03
CA TYR A 392 3.13 7.88 10.88
C TYR A 392 4.35 8.52 10.22
N GLN A 393 5.26 9.09 11.02
CA GLN A 393 6.47 9.82 10.62
C GLN A 393 7.78 9.11 11.02
N GLY A 394 7.71 7.90 11.57
CA GLY A 394 8.91 7.13 11.90
C GLY A 394 9.59 6.55 10.66
N ASN A 395 10.77 5.96 10.88
CA ASN A 395 11.57 5.38 9.82
C ASN A 395 10.92 4.11 9.27
N VAL A 396 11.15 3.80 8.00
CA VAL A 396 10.78 2.53 7.36
C VAL A 396 12.06 1.80 6.96
N SER A 397 12.30 0.66 7.58
CA SER A 397 13.33 -0.32 7.21
C SER A 397 12.65 -1.47 6.49
N GLY A 398 12.78 -1.53 5.16
CA GLY A 398 12.05 -2.49 4.34
C GLY A 398 11.88 -2.04 2.89
N THR A 399 10.82 -2.50 2.23
CA THR A 399 10.52 -2.15 0.82
C THR A 399 9.03 -1.82 0.63
N ILE A 400 8.72 -0.69 0.00
CA ILE A 400 7.36 -0.32 -0.41
C ILE A 400 7.24 -0.43 -1.93
N ILE A 401 6.36 -1.33 -2.40
CA ILE A 401 6.10 -1.62 -3.82
C ILE A 401 4.68 -1.14 -4.16
N ALA A 402 4.54 0.01 -4.81
CA ALA A 402 3.22 0.60 -5.02
C ALA A 402 3.06 1.34 -6.35
N GLU A 403 1.84 1.36 -6.90
CA GLU A 403 1.54 2.30 -7.97
C GLU A 403 1.49 3.74 -7.44
N PHE A 404 0.91 3.93 -6.27
CA PHE A 404 0.88 5.23 -5.60
C PHE A 404 1.25 5.10 -4.12
N ALA A 405 2.16 5.96 -3.67
CA ALA A 405 2.64 5.98 -2.29
C ALA A 405 2.60 7.41 -1.74
N VAL A 406 1.86 7.62 -0.64
CA VAL A 406 1.86 8.91 0.06
C VAL A 406 2.04 8.71 1.54
N MET A 407 3.27 8.96 1.97
CA MET A 407 3.62 9.04 3.37
C MET A 407 3.28 10.43 3.90
N ALA A 408 3.36 10.62 5.21
CA ALA A 408 3.04 11.92 5.78
C ALA A 408 4.13 12.95 5.42
N LEU A 409 3.94 14.21 5.81
CA LEU A 409 4.97 15.23 5.66
C LEU A 409 5.93 15.18 6.86
N GLY A 410 7.25 15.20 6.62
CA GLY A 410 8.32 15.08 7.63
C GLY A 410 9.65 14.58 7.02
N ASP A 411 10.68 14.36 7.85
CA ASP A 411 11.96 13.74 7.47
C ASP A 411 11.83 12.20 7.46
N PHE A 412 11.12 11.67 6.46
CA PHE A 412 10.85 10.25 6.34
C PHE A 412 12.05 9.47 5.84
N LYS A 413 12.61 8.59 6.67
CA LYS A 413 13.78 7.78 6.32
C LYS A 413 13.35 6.41 5.84
N PHE A 414 13.57 6.17 4.55
CA PHE A 414 13.41 4.87 3.92
C PHE A 414 14.79 4.25 3.75
N LYS A 415 14.98 3.05 4.27
CA LYS A 415 16.16 2.24 4.02
C LYS A 415 15.72 0.81 3.71
N PHE A 416 16.53 0.11 2.92
CA PHE A 416 16.30 -1.30 2.67
C PHE A 416 16.62 -2.11 3.95
N ASP A 417 15.92 -3.22 4.17
CA ASP A 417 16.16 -4.11 5.31
C ASP A 417 16.90 -5.37 4.83
N PRO A 418 18.16 -5.61 5.27
CA PRO A 418 18.96 -6.74 4.82
C PRO A 418 18.35 -8.13 5.08
N VAL A 419 17.29 -8.25 5.90
CA VAL A 419 16.56 -9.51 6.05
C VAL A 419 16.04 -10.05 4.69
N PHE A 420 15.69 -9.14 3.77
CA PHE A 420 15.20 -9.49 2.43
C PHE A 420 16.31 -9.85 1.43
N LEU A 421 17.58 -9.90 1.86
CA LEU A 421 18.66 -10.57 1.13
C LEU A 421 18.66 -12.09 1.35
N HIS A 422 17.89 -12.59 2.33
CA HIS A 422 17.86 -14.00 2.71
C HIS A 422 16.44 -14.56 2.67
N GLU A 423 15.43 -13.74 2.96
CA GLU A 423 14.03 -14.12 2.97
C GLU A 423 13.35 -13.90 1.62
N PRO A 424 12.52 -14.84 1.12
CA PRO A 424 11.86 -14.71 -0.17
C PRO A 424 10.68 -13.72 -0.12
N LEU A 425 10.62 -12.80 -1.08
CA LEU A 425 9.49 -11.90 -1.29
C LEU A 425 8.36 -12.60 -2.02
N PHE A 426 7.21 -12.71 -1.35
CA PHE A 426 5.96 -13.27 -1.85
C PHE A 426 6.19 -14.53 -2.73
N PRO A 427 6.74 -15.64 -2.20
CA PRO A 427 7.23 -16.78 -3.00
C PRO A 427 6.13 -17.48 -3.83
N ARG A 428 4.85 -17.22 -3.54
CA ARG A 428 3.70 -17.68 -4.33
C ARG A 428 3.36 -16.79 -5.53
N LEU A 429 3.82 -15.54 -5.57
CA LEU A 429 3.55 -14.58 -6.63
C LEU A 429 4.71 -14.52 -7.61
N SER A 430 4.41 -14.53 -8.91
CA SER A 430 5.40 -14.18 -9.92
C SER A 430 5.79 -12.71 -9.75
N LYS A 431 7.08 -12.40 -9.83
CA LYS A 431 7.59 -11.02 -9.74
C LYS A 431 6.94 -10.09 -10.77
N LYS A 432 6.54 -10.62 -11.94
CA LYS A 432 5.79 -9.93 -13.00
C LYS A 432 4.43 -9.35 -12.58
N ILE A 433 3.92 -9.73 -11.40
CA ILE A 433 2.66 -9.25 -10.81
C ILE A 433 2.90 -8.03 -9.90
N TYR A 434 4.09 -7.87 -9.32
CA TYR A 434 4.38 -6.81 -8.33
C TYR A 434 5.60 -5.94 -8.65
N LEU A 435 6.74 -6.54 -9.03
CA LEU A 435 7.98 -5.84 -9.33
C LEU A 435 8.85 -6.67 -10.29
N ASP A 436 9.03 -6.22 -11.54
CA ASP A 436 9.97 -6.83 -12.48
C ASP A 436 10.88 -5.75 -13.09
N VAL A 437 12.17 -6.05 -13.20
CA VAL A 437 13.20 -5.11 -13.69
C VAL A 437 14.17 -5.87 -14.59
N VAL A 438 14.17 -5.53 -15.87
CA VAL A 438 15.00 -6.15 -16.92
C VAL A 438 16.08 -5.16 -17.38
N ASP A 439 17.29 -5.64 -17.63
CA ASP A 439 18.44 -4.79 -18.02
C ASP A 439 18.42 -4.33 -19.49
#